data_AF-A0A3D4U656-F1
#
_entry.id   AF-A0A3D4U656-F1
#
_cell.length_a   1.000
_cell.length_b   1.000
_cell.length_c   1.000
_cell.angle_alpha   90.00
_cell.angle_beta   90.00
_cell.angle_gamma   90.00
#
_symmetry.space_group_name_H-M   'P 1'
#
loop_
_entity.id
_entity.type
_entity.pdbx_description
1 polymer ?
#
loop_
_entity_poly.entity_id
_entity_poly.type
_entity_poly.pdbx_seq_one_letter_code
_entity_poly.pdbx_strand_id
1 'polypeptide(L)'
;MRPTGGRLRQNSLNKTRLWAYGISGDLPIIALTVTDVKELDFVQEILTAHTYLRTKGLKADLVILNYESGSYFQPLQESLRRMAQAHAMLTGLDQPGGVFLRTISHMPDEDVLPILASARVLLVAARGTLAQQLGNQADNTNWPPRLK
;
A
#
# COMPACT_ATOMS: atom_id res chain seq x y z
N MET A 1 -15.16 19.34 -16.74
CA MET A 1 -14.13 18.79 -17.64
C MET A 1 -14.29 17.27 -17.67
N ARG A 2 -14.66 16.68 -18.82
CA ARG A 2 -14.72 15.21 -18.99
C ARG A 2 -13.31 14.70 -19.29
N PRO A 3 -12.81 13.62 -18.67
CA PRO A 3 -11.48 13.10 -18.97
C PRO A 3 -11.45 12.54 -20.39
N THR A 4 -10.36 12.77 -21.13
CA THR A 4 -10.15 12.24 -22.49
C THR A 4 -10.12 10.70 -22.49
N GLY A 5 -10.73 10.08 -23.51
CA GLY A 5 -11.05 8.64 -23.54
C GLY A 5 -9.88 7.67 -23.33
N GLY A 6 -8.65 8.08 -23.65
CA GLY A 6 -7.44 7.29 -23.37
C GLY A 6 -7.13 7.14 -21.87
N ARG A 7 -7.32 8.21 -21.08
CA ARG A 7 -7.12 8.18 -19.62
C ARG A 7 -8.20 7.38 -18.91
N LEU A 8 -9.44 7.38 -19.43
CA LEU A 8 -10.54 6.57 -18.89
C LEU A 8 -10.29 5.07 -19.09
N ARG A 9 -9.80 4.66 -20.27
CA ARG A 9 -9.48 3.26 -20.56
C ARG A 9 -8.34 2.74 -19.68
N GLN A 10 -7.26 3.51 -19.54
CA GLN A 10 -6.12 3.12 -18.71
C GLN A 10 -6.46 3.08 -17.22
N ASN A 11 -7.26 4.06 -16.75
CA ASN A 11 -7.78 4.07 -15.37
C ASN A 11 -8.77 2.92 -15.13
N SER A 12 -9.58 2.54 -16.11
CA SER A 12 -10.51 1.41 -16.02
C SER A 12 -9.77 0.07 -15.98
N LEU A 13 -8.73 -0.12 -16.81
CA LEU A 13 -7.91 -1.33 -16.80
C LEU A 13 -7.17 -1.51 -15.47
N ASN A 14 -6.62 -0.42 -14.93
CA ASN A 14 -6.01 -0.44 -13.61
C ASN A 14 -7.02 -0.79 -12.53
N LYS A 15 -8.25 -0.24 -12.57
CA LYS A 15 -9.31 -0.62 -11.63
C LYS A 15 -9.72 -2.09 -11.73
N THR A 16 -9.86 -2.63 -12.93
CA THR A 16 -10.18 -4.06 -13.11
C THR A 16 -9.09 -4.96 -12.52
N ARG A 17 -7.82 -4.60 -12.67
CA ARG A 17 -6.70 -5.34 -12.05
C ARG A 17 -6.70 -5.20 -10.53
N LEU A 18 -6.97 -4.01 -9.98
CA LEU A 18 -7.13 -3.83 -8.52
C LEU A 18 -8.26 -4.70 -7.95
N TRP A 19 -9.39 -4.81 -8.66
CA TRP A 19 -10.53 -5.61 -8.24
C TRP A 19 -10.23 -7.11 -8.21
N ALA A 20 -9.35 -7.61 -9.08
CA ALA A 20 -8.88 -9.00 -9.03
C ALA A 20 -8.20 -9.33 -7.68
N TYR A 21 -7.68 -8.31 -6.99
CA TYR A 21 -7.10 -8.41 -5.66
C TYR A 21 -8.01 -7.85 -4.56
N GLY A 22 -9.30 -7.63 -4.82
CA GLY A 22 -10.25 -7.12 -3.82
C GLY A 22 -10.06 -5.65 -3.43
N ILE A 23 -9.17 -4.92 -4.11
CA ILE A 23 -8.88 -3.52 -3.81
C ILE A 23 -9.83 -2.64 -4.65
N SER A 24 -10.67 -1.84 -4.00
CA SER A 24 -11.69 -1.02 -4.70
C SER A 24 -11.09 0.03 -5.64
N GLY A 25 -10.00 0.68 -5.21
CA GLY A 25 -9.43 1.85 -5.87
C GLY A 25 -10.21 3.15 -5.68
N ASP A 26 -11.18 3.19 -4.74
CA ASP A 26 -11.97 4.39 -4.44
C ASP A 26 -11.37 5.22 -3.29
N LEU A 27 -10.59 4.60 -2.42
CA LEU A 27 -9.83 5.26 -1.36
C LEU A 27 -8.37 5.48 -1.79
N PRO A 28 -7.66 6.46 -1.20
CA PRO A 28 -6.22 6.58 -1.35
C PRO A 28 -5.52 5.27 -0.97
N ILE A 29 -4.60 4.79 -1.82
CA ILE A 29 -3.83 3.58 -1.55
C ILE A 29 -2.45 3.96 -0.99
N ILE A 30 -2.09 3.33 0.12
CA ILE A 30 -0.73 3.31 0.68
C ILE A 30 -0.17 1.94 0.35
N ALA A 31 0.85 1.87 -0.51
CA ALA A 31 1.55 0.64 -0.83
C ALA A 31 2.81 0.51 0.02
N LEU A 32 3.00 -0.65 0.64
CA LEU A 32 4.20 -0.98 1.42
C LEU A 32 4.83 -2.25 0.85
N THR A 33 6.08 -2.18 0.39
CA THR A 33 6.83 -3.36 -0.04
C THR A 33 7.72 -3.87 1.08
N VAL A 34 7.66 -5.17 1.37
CA VAL A 34 8.42 -5.83 2.44
C VAL A 34 9.11 -7.06 1.86
N THR A 35 10.39 -7.24 2.13
CA THR A 35 11.25 -8.28 1.57
C THR A 35 11.82 -9.22 2.62
N ASP A 36 12.00 -8.77 3.87
CA ASP A 36 12.67 -9.54 4.93
C ASP A 36 11.99 -9.37 6.31
N VAL A 37 12.10 -10.38 7.18
CA VAL A 37 11.59 -10.34 8.57
C VAL A 37 12.22 -9.24 9.43
N LYS A 38 13.41 -8.77 9.09
CA LYS A 38 14.07 -7.63 9.76
C LYS A 38 13.30 -6.32 9.61
N GLU A 39 12.38 -6.26 8.66
CA GLU A 39 11.61 -5.07 8.32
C GLU A 39 10.27 -5.01 9.07
N LEU A 40 9.95 -6.01 9.90
CA LEU A 40 8.67 -6.10 10.61
C LEU A 40 8.41 -4.91 11.55
N ASP A 41 9.46 -4.36 12.16
CA ASP A 41 9.33 -3.16 13.00
C ASP A 41 8.79 -1.96 12.20
N PHE A 42 9.23 -1.82 10.95
CA PHE A 42 8.71 -0.79 10.06
C PHE A 42 7.26 -1.08 9.63
N VAL A 43 6.92 -2.34 9.37
CA VAL A 43 5.53 -2.72 9.11
C VAL A 43 4.63 -2.33 10.28
N GLN A 44 5.08 -2.54 11.52
CA GLN A 44 4.34 -2.13 12.71
C GLN A 44 4.15 -0.61 12.77
N GLU A 45 5.21 0.16 12.47
CA GLU A 45 5.14 1.63 12.38
C GLU A 45 4.06 2.08 11.37
N ILE A 46 4.02 1.47 10.19
CA ILE A 46 3.04 1.82 9.14
C ILE A 46 1.62 1.42 9.53
N LEU A 47 1.44 0.26 10.19
CA LEU A 47 0.14 -0.13 10.72
C LEU A 47 -0.35 0.90 11.75
N THR A 48 0.49 1.31 12.70
CA THR A 48 0.16 2.36 13.67
C THR A 48 -0.20 3.68 12.97
N ALA A 49 0.58 4.11 11.99
CA ALA A 49 0.30 5.31 11.21
C ALA A 49 -1.05 5.20 10.45
N HIS A 50 -1.36 4.03 9.89
CA HIS A 50 -2.63 3.78 9.21
C HIS A 50 -3.83 3.88 10.17
N THR A 51 -3.74 3.31 11.37
CA THR A 51 -4.78 3.50 12.40
C THR A 51 -4.89 4.97 12.78
N TYR A 52 -3.78 5.68 12.96
CA TYR A 52 -3.80 7.10 13.28
C TYR A 52 -4.55 7.91 12.22
N LEU A 53 -4.25 7.72 10.93
CA LEU A 53 -4.98 8.37 9.83
C LEU A 53 -6.49 8.12 9.93
N ARG A 54 -6.90 6.87 10.20
CA ARG A 54 -8.30 6.52 10.38
C ARG A 54 -8.94 7.26 11.56
N THR A 55 -8.26 7.35 12.71
CA THR A 55 -8.75 8.13 13.87
C THR A 55 -8.89 9.63 13.57
N LYS A 56 -8.15 10.13 12.57
CA LYS A 56 -8.28 11.51 12.07
C LYS A 56 -9.28 11.66 10.92
N GLY A 57 -10.06 10.61 10.63
CA GLY A 57 -11.08 10.61 9.58
C GLY A 57 -10.53 10.38 8.17
N LEU A 58 -9.23 10.11 8.02
CA LEU A 58 -8.59 9.83 6.75
C LEU A 58 -8.57 8.32 6.51
N LYS A 59 -9.53 7.83 5.72
CA LYS A 59 -9.57 6.42 5.31
C LYS A 59 -8.66 6.21 4.10
N ALA A 60 -7.80 5.20 4.18
CA ALA A 60 -6.92 4.77 3.10
C ALA A 60 -6.89 3.23 3.05
N ASP A 61 -6.64 2.67 1.87
CA ASP A 61 -6.36 1.25 1.74
C ASP A 61 -4.85 1.03 1.97
N LEU A 62 -4.47 0.22 2.96
CA LEU A 62 -3.07 -0.17 3.17
C LEU A 62 -2.81 -1.50 2.47
N VAL A 63 -2.01 -1.48 1.40
CA VAL A 63 -1.63 -2.67 0.64
C VAL A 63 -0.20 -3.05 0.98
N ILE A 64 -0.02 -4.18 1.65
CA ILE A 64 1.29 -4.75 1.99
C ILE A 64 1.63 -5.80 0.93
N LEU A 65 2.70 -5.54 0.18
CA LEU A 65 3.25 -6.44 -0.82
C LEU A 65 4.42 -7.22 -0.22
N ASN A 66 4.23 -8.52 -0.04
CA ASN A 66 5.27 -9.43 0.44
C ASN A 66 6.12 -9.94 -0.73
N TYR A 67 7.40 -9.56 -0.73
CA TYR A 67 8.45 -9.94 -1.68
C TYR A 67 9.29 -11.13 -1.20
N GLU A 68 8.87 -11.84 -0.15
CA GLU A 68 9.57 -13.04 0.33
C GLU A 68 9.85 -14.01 -0.82
N SER A 69 11.13 -14.32 -1.01
CA SER A 69 11.59 -15.28 -2.00
C SER A 69 10.90 -16.63 -1.78
N GLY A 70 10.29 -17.19 -2.83
CA GLY A 70 9.52 -18.43 -2.74
C GLY A 70 10.34 -19.61 -2.23
N SER A 71 10.27 -19.86 -0.92
CA SER A 71 10.85 -20.99 -0.22
C SER A 71 9.73 -21.79 0.47
N TYR A 72 9.96 -23.06 0.77
CA TYR A 72 9.01 -23.90 1.50
C TYR A 72 8.64 -23.30 2.88
N PHE A 73 9.58 -22.60 3.50
CA PHE A 73 9.34 -21.86 4.74
C PHE A 73 9.15 -20.37 4.42
N GLN A 74 8.02 -19.81 4.86
CA GLN A 74 7.62 -18.42 4.61
C GLN A 74 7.42 -17.63 5.92
N PRO A 75 8.48 -17.41 6.71
CA PRO A 75 8.39 -16.74 8.01
C PRO A 75 7.91 -15.29 7.91
N LEU A 76 8.24 -14.59 6.82
CA LEU A 76 7.77 -13.22 6.60
C LEU A 76 6.27 -13.22 6.32
N GLN A 77 5.79 -14.07 5.40
CA GLN A 77 4.36 -14.22 5.11
C GLN A 77 3.55 -14.48 6.38
N GLU A 78 4.02 -15.40 7.22
CA GLU A 78 3.32 -15.78 8.45
C GLU A 78 3.29 -14.62 9.46
N SER A 79 4.40 -13.89 9.61
CA SER A 79 4.49 -12.76 10.52
C SER A 79 3.62 -11.59 10.06
N LEU A 80 3.66 -11.26 8.77
CA LEU A 80 2.80 -10.24 8.16
C LEU A 80 1.32 -10.59 8.31
N ARG A 81 0.95 -11.86 8.12
CA ARG A 81 -0.43 -12.33 8.30
C ARG A 81 -0.92 -12.10 9.72
N ARG A 82 -0.12 -12.46 10.73
CA ARG A 82 -0.46 -12.23 12.14
C ARG A 82 -0.62 -10.74 12.45
N MET A 83 0.31 -9.90 11.97
CA MET A 83 0.23 -8.46 12.18
C MET A 83 -0.99 -7.83 11.50
N ALA A 84 -1.29 -8.22 10.26
CA ALA A 84 -2.46 -7.76 9.53
C ALA A 84 -3.76 -8.19 10.21
N GLN A 85 -3.84 -9.44 10.71
CA GLN A 85 -5.00 -9.94 11.45
C GLN A 85 -5.21 -9.21 12.78
N ALA A 86 -4.14 -8.97 13.55
CA ALA A 86 -4.23 -8.18 14.78
C ALA A 86 -4.71 -6.75 14.49
N HIS A 87 -4.22 -6.14 13.40
CA HIS A 87 -4.61 -4.79 12.98
C HIS A 87 -6.02 -4.71 12.42
N ALA A 88 -6.51 -5.79 11.81
CA ALA A 88 -7.83 -5.87 11.23
C ALA A 88 -8.96 -5.67 12.25
N MET A 89 -8.71 -5.92 13.54
CA MET A 89 -9.68 -5.60 14.60
C MET A 89 -10.02 -4.10 14.68
N LEU A 90 -9.10 -3.23 14.24
CA LEU A 90 -9.27 -1.77 14.26
C LEU A 90 -9.75 -1.22 12.91
N THR A 91 -9.27 -1.82 11.81
CA THR A 91 -9.43 -1.25 10.47
C THR A 91 -10.19 -2.16 9.49
N GLY A 92 -10.17 -3.47 9.71
CA GLY A 92 -10.64 -4.49 8.79
C GLY A 92 -9.54 -5.14 7.97
N LEU A 93 -9.80 -6.38 7.55
CA LEU A 93 -8.96 -7.13 6.61
C LEU A 93 -9.68 -7.22 5.27
N ASP A 94 -8.95 -6.99 4.18
CA ASP A 94 -9.45 -7.15 2.79
C ASP A 94 -10.79 -6.43 2.53
N GLN A 95 -10.96 -5.24 3.11
CA GLN A 95 -12.12 -4.39 2.90
C GLN A 95 -11.70 -2.92 2.74
N PRO A 96 -12.53 -2.07 2.10
CA PRO A 96 -12.21 -0.65 1.91
C PRO A 96 -11.88 0.06 3.23
N GLY A 97 -10.73 0.73 3.27
CA GLY A 97 -10.17 1.43 4.43
C GLY A 97 -9.44 0.51 5.41
N GLY A 98 -9.16 -0.72 5.00
CA GLY A 98 -8.50 -1.77 5.77
C GLY A 98 -7.12 -2.14 5.23
N VAL A 99 -6.64 -3.31 5.66
CA VAL A 99 -5.33 -3.85 5.24
C VAL A 99 -5.51 -4.98 4.23
N PHE A 100 -4.72 -4.94 3.16
CA PHE A 100 -4.64 -5.95 2.12
C PHE A 100 -3.22 -6.54 2.11
N LEU A 101 -3.06 -7.84 2.38
CA LEU A 101 -1.78 -8.53 2.31
C LEU A 101 -1.70 -9.33 1.00
N ARG A 102 -0.74 -9.02 0.13
CA ARG A 102 -0.56 -9.72 -1.14
C ARG A 102 0.87 -10.24 -1.28
N THR A 103 1.00 -11.53 -1.57
CA THR A 103 2.29 -12.18 -1.82
C THR A 103 2.59 -12.12 -3.31
N ILE A 104 3.67 -11.43 -3.68
CA ILE A 104 3.95 -11.19 -5.10
C ILE A 104 4.27 -12.47 -5.87
N SER A 105 4.79 -13.49 -5.21
CA SER A 105 5.12 -14.78 -5.84
C SER A 105 3.88 -15.54 -6.32
N HIS A 106 2.70 -15.14 -5.87
CA HIS A 106 1.41 -15.66 -6.32
C HIS A 106 0.71 -14.71 -7.32
N MET A 107 1.39 -13.67 -7.78
CA MET A 107 0.87 -12.66 -8.69
C MET A 107 1.69 -12.63 -9.98
N PRO A 108 1.05 -12.44 -11.14
CA PRO A 108 1.77 -12.05 -12.34
C PRO A 108 2.47 -10.69 -12.14
N ASP A 109 3.69 -10.54 -12.65
CA ASP A 109 4.43 -9.26 -12.56
C ASP A 109 3.63 -8.08 -13.15
N GLU A 110 2.82 -8.36 -14.18
CA GLU A 110 1.97 -7.37 -14.83
C GLU A 110 0.86 -6.81 -13.92
N ASP A 111 0.55 -7.47 -12.82
CA ASP A 111 -0.49 -7.09 -11.88
C ASP A 111 0.03 -6.34 -10.65
N VAL A 112 1.33 -6.44 -10.37
CA VAL A 112 1.99 -5.66 -9.31
C VAL A 112 2.08 -4.18 -9.68
N LEU A 113 2.46 -3.89 -10.94
CA LEU A 113 2.67 -2.51 -11.40
C LEU A 113 1.40 -1.64 -11.31
N PRO A 114 0.19 -2.11 -11.69
CA PRO A 114 -1.05 -1.36 -11.50
C PRO A 114 -1.35 -0.99 -10.04
N ILE A 115 -1.03 -1.86 -9.08
CA ILE A 115 -1.20 -1.57 -7.65
C ILE A 115 -0.28 -0.41 -7.26
N LEU A 116 1.01 -0.51 -7.60
CA LEU A 116 2.00 0.51 -7.31
C LEU A 116 1.67 1.84 -8.00
N ALA A 117 1.26 1.80 -9.26
CA ALA A 117 0.90 2.99 -10.04
C ALA A 117 -0.37 3.69 -9.53
N SER A 118 -1.26 2.97 -8.85
CA SER A 118 -2.46 3.51 -8.24
C SER A 118 -2.23 4.05 -6.83
N ALA A 119 -1.09 3.74 -6.22
CA ALA A 119 -0.73 4.18 -4.88
C ALA A 119 -0.46 5.70 -4.83
N ARG A 120 -1.02 6.36 -3.81
CA ARG A 120 -0.70 7.76 -3.49
C ARG A 120 0.59 7.89 -2.69
N VAL A 121 0.92 6.84 -1.94
CA VAL A 121 2.15 6.73 -1.15
C VAL A 121 2.74 5.35 -1.41
N LEU A 122 4.02 5.31 -1.76
CA LEU A 122 4.80 4.09 -1.89
C LEU A 122 5.92 4.09 -0.85
N LEU A 123 5.88 3.12 0.05
CA LEU A 123 6.86 2.91 1.10
C LEU A 123 7.62 1.62 0.83
N VAL A 124 8.94 1.68 1.00
CA VAL A 124 9.81 0.53 0.81
C VAL A 124 10.47 0.24 2.14
N ALA A 125 10.16 -0.91 2.75
CA ALA A 125 10.64 -1.19 4.10
C ALA A 125 12.18 -1.25 4.20
N ALA A 126 12.83 -1.73 3.14
CA ALA A 126 14.29 -1.72 3.01
C ALA A 126 14.93 -0.30 3.02
N ARG A 127 14.16 0.78 2.83
CA ARG A 127 14.65 2.16 2.80
C ARG A 127 14.69 2.85 4.17
N GLY A 128 14.45 2.11 5.25
CA GLY A 128 14.50 2.63 6.61
C GLY A 128 13.18 3.25 7.08
N THR A 129 13.25 4.08 8.11
CA THR A 129 12.08 4.50 8.90
C THR A 129 11.14 5.43 8.15
N LEU A 130 9.91 5.60 8.68
CA LEU A 130 8.91 6.43 8.01
C LEU A 130 9.39 7.89 7.93
N ALA A 131 10.01 8.38 8.99
CA ALA A 131 10.60 9.72 9.04
C ALA A 131 11.66 9.93 7.94
N GLN A 132 12.53 8.94 7.69
CA GLN A 132 13.54 9.03 6.63
C GLN A 132 12.90 9.09 5.24
N GLN A 133 11.85 8.30 5.00
CA GLN A 133 11.16 8.26 3.70
C GLN A 133 10.30 9.50 3.44
N LEU A 134 9.64 10.05 4.48
CA LEU A 134 8.86 11.28 4.37
C LEU A 134 9.73 12.53 4.20
N GLY A 135 10.88 12.60 4.89
CA GLY A 135 11.82 13.72 4.78
C GLY A 135 12.33 13.91 3.34
N ASN A 136 12.69 12.82 2.67
CA ASN A 136 13.19 12.86 1.29
C ASN A 136 12.14 13.22 0.22
N GLN A 137 10.84 13.05 0.51
CA GLN A 137 9.76 13.43 -0.41
C GLN A 137 9.42 14.92 -0.34
N ALA A 138 9.51 15.53 0.85
CA ALA A 138 9.25 16.95 1.02
C ALA A 138 10.17 17.79 0.13
N ASP A 139 11.46 17.48 0.05
CA ASP A 139 12.39 18.30 -0.74
C ASP A 139 12.16 18.25 -2.27
N ASN A 140 11.44 17.23 -2.77
CA ASN A 140 11.13 17.04 -4.20
C ASN A 140 9.70 17.44 -4.59
N THR A 141 8.88 17.92 -3.66
CA THR A 141 7.50 18.30 -3.99
C THR A 141 7.50 19.75 -4.48
N ASN A 142 7.12 20.00 -5.74
CA ASN A 142 6.87 21.36 -6.20
C ASN A 142 5.45 21.76 -5.75
N TRP A 143 5.34 22.35 -4.54
CA TRP A 143 4.04 22.80 -4.04
C TRP A 143 3.42 23.83 -4.99
N PRO A 144 2.12 23.74 -5.30
CA PRO A 144 1.44 24.82 -6.00
C PRO A 144 1.60 26.12 -5.20
N PRO A 145 1.78 27.27 -5.87
CA PRO A 145 1.97 28.53 -5.18
C PRO A 145 0.83 28.79 -4.21
N ARG A 146 1.16 29.26 -3.01
CA ARG A 146 0.17 29.59 -1.99
C ARG A 146 -0.84 30.58 -2.58
N LEU A 147 -2.12 30.24 -2.49
CA LEU A 147 -3.20 31.14 -2.87
C LEU A 147 -3.10 32.38 -1.97
N LYS A 148 -2.98 33.55 -2.60
CA LYS A 148 -2.97 34.86 -1.95
C LYS A 148 -4.35 35.23 -1.43
#